data_AF-A0A7C5QV53-F1
#
_entry.id   AF-A0A7C5QV53-F1
#
_cell.length_a   1.000
_cell.length_b   1.000
_cell.length_c   1.000
_cell.angle_alpha   90.00
_cell.angle_beta   90.00
_cell.angle_gamma   90.00
#
_symmetry.space_group_name_H-M   'P 1'
#
loop_
_entity.id
_entity.type
_entity.pdbx_description
1 polymer ?
#
loop_
_entity_poly.entity_id
_entity_poly.type
_entity_poly.pdbx_seq_one_letter_code
_entity_poly.pdbx_strand_id
1 'polypeptide(L)'
;MTSFKTKKIKPTSKLLIKNLLLAIRELRMSSCSIIDLERKRESLIALILSLKIHYPEFFNKLASSFPSIRRMLPKKINGRIIKLKRIAEERLAQYL
;
A
#
# COMPACT_ATOMS: atom_id res chain seq x y z
N MET A 1 -19.65 19.81 22.01
CA MET A 1 -18.34 19.41 21.47
C MET A 1 -18.08 17.96 21.84
N THR A 2 -18.38 17.01 20.96
CA THR A 2 -18.15 15.58 21.20
C THR A 2 -16.69 15.25 20.86
N SER A 3 -15.88 15.06 21.90
CA SER A 3 -14.50 14.58 21.77
C SER A 3 -14.50 13.14 21.27
N PHE A 4 -14.22 12.95 19.99
CA PHE A 4 -13.98 11.61 19.44
C PHE A 4 -12.65 11.10 20.01
N LYS A 5 -12.72 10.33 21.10
CA LYS A 5 -11.60 9.50 21.57
C LYS A 5 -11.21 8.56 20.42
N THR A 6 -10.12 8.88 19.73
CA THR A 6 -9.53 8.02 18.72
C THR A 6 -9.08 6.74 19.42
N LYS A 7 -9.87 5.67 19.31
CA LYS A 7 -9.44 4.34 19.72
C LYS A 7 -8.17 4.02 18.93
N LYS A 8 -7.02 3.89 19.60
CA LYS A 8 -5.78 3.42 18.99
C LYS A 8 -6.02 2.02 18.43
N ILE A 9 -6.26 1.91 17.13
CA ILE A 9 -6.41 0.63 16.45
C ILE A 9 -5.04 -0.03 16.45
N LYS A 10 -4.93 -1.23 17.03
CA LYS A 10 -3.68 -2.00 16.97
C LYS A 10 -3.39 -2.34 15.50
N PRO A 11 -2.21 -1.99 14.97
CA PRO A 11 -1.85 -2.36 13.62
C PRO A 11 -1.72 -3.90 13.56
N THR A 12 -2.36 -4.51 12.57
CA THR A 12 -2.31 -5.96 12.34
C THR A 12 -2.18 -6.24 10.85
N SER A 13 -1.59 -7.38 10.49
CA SER A 13 -1.48 -7.83 9.09
C SER A 13 -2.83 -7.91 8.39
N LYS A 14 -3.90 -8.35 9.08
CA LYS A 14 -5.27 -8.36 8.54
C LYS A 14 -5.78 -6.96 8.21
N LEU A 15 -5.52 -5.99 9.08
CA LEU A 15 -5.90 -4.59 8.86
C LEU A 15 -5.14 -3.98 7.68
N LEU A 16 -3.85 -4.31 7.55
CA LEU A 16 -3.03 -3.90 6.41
C LEU A 16 -3.62 -4.42 5.08
N ILE A 17 -3.99 -5.70 5.02
CA ILE A 17 -4.61 -6.29 3.81
C ILE A 17 -5.90 -5.56 3.46
N LYS A 18 -6.79 -5.38 4.45
CA LYS A 18 -8.08 -4.71 4.24
C LYS A 18 -7.89 -3.31 3.68
N ASN A 19 -6.99 -2.52 4.27
CA ASN A 19 -6.71 -1.15 3.82
C ASN A 19 -6.03 -1.10 2.46
N LEU A 20 -5.12 -2.04 2.16
CA LEU A 20 -4.49 -2.14 0.86
C LEU A 20 -5.53 -2.40 -0.25
N LEU A 21 -6.44 -3.34 -0.03
CA LEU A 21 -7.50 -3.66 -0.98
C LEU A 21 -8.47 -2.49 -1.17
N LEU A 22 -8.83 -1.79 -0.09
CA LEU A 22 -9.63 -0.58 -0.14
C LEU A 22 -8.93 0.51 -0.96
N ALA A 23 -7.65 0.77 -0.70
CA ALA A 23 -6.90 1.78 -1.43
C ALA A 23 -6.78 1.45 -2.94
N ILE A 24 -6.61 0.17 -3.31
CA ILE A 24 -6.63 -0.25 -4.71
C ILE A 24 -8.00 -0.01 -5.35
N ARG A 25 -9.09 -0.31 -4.64
CA ARG A 25 -10.46 -0.09 -5.12
C ARG A 25 -10.74 1.41 -5.28
N GLU A 26 -10.40 2.21 -4.29
CA GLU A 26 -10.56 3.67 -4.32
C GLU A 26 -9.76 4.29 -5.47
N LEU A 27 -8.53 3.82 -5.71
CA LEU A 27 -7.72 4.28 -6.85
C LEU A 27 -8.43 4.03 -8.19
N ARG A 28 -9.10 2.88 -8.35
CA ARG A 28 -9.85 2.56 -9.59
C ARG A 28 -11.12 3.37 -9.76
N MET A 29 -11.75 3.77 -8.66
CA MET A 29 -13.01 4.52 -8.66
C MET A 29 -12.80 6.04 -8.56
N SER A 30 -11.56 6.50 -8.47
CA SER A 30 -11.24 7.90 -8.20
C SER A 30 -11.50 8.78 -9.43
N SER A 31 -12.23 9.87 -9.23
CA SER A 31 -12.41 10.97 -10.19
C SER A 31 -11.40 12.12 -9.99
N CYS A 32 -10.30 11.86 -9.28
CA CYS A 32 -9.25 12.86 -9.04
C CYS A 32 -8.50 13.23 -10.33
N SER A 33 -7.72 14.32 -10.27
CA SER A 33 -6.81 14.70 -11.36
C SER A 33 -5.84 13.55 -11.71
N ILE A 34 -5.40 13.51 -12.97
CA ILE A 34 -4.45 12.49 -13.46
C ILE A 34 -3.17 12.48 -12.60
N ILE A 35 -2.67 13.66 -12.24
CA ILE A 35 -1.45 13.82 -11.43
C ILE A 35 -1.63 13.20 -10.04
N ASP A 36 -2.77 13.42 -9.39
CA ASP A 36 -3.04 12.85 -8.07
C ASP A 36 -3.22 11.33 -8.13
N LEU A 37 -3.84 10.83 -9.19
CA LEU A 37 -4.00 9.41 -9.44
C LEU A 37 -2.64 8.72 -9.60
N GLU A 38 -1.72 9.34 -10.35
CA GLU A 38 -0.34 8.84 -10.48
C GLU A 38 0.40 8.81 -9.14
N ARG A 39 0.33 9.89 -8.35
CA ARG A 39 1.00 9.94 -7.03
C ARG A 39 0.48 8.86 -6.07
N LYS A 40 -0.85 8.67 -6.01
CA LYS A 40 -1.47 7.61 -5.19
C LYS A 40 -1.04 6.23 -5.69
N ARG A 41 -0.98 6.04 -7.00
CA ARG A 41 -0.51 4.79 -7.63
C ARG A 41 0.96 4.50 -7.29
N GLU A 42 1.85 5.48 -7.43
CA GLU A 42 3.26 5.36 -7.05
C GLU A 42 3.42 4.99 -5.57
N SER A 43 2.60 5.58 -4.71
CA SER A 43 2.62 5.29 -3.26
C SER A 43 2.19 3.85 -2.96
N LEU A 44 1.14 3.36 -3.63
CA LEU A 44 0.70 1.96 -3.51
C LEU A 44 1.76 1.00 -4.06
N ILE A 45 2.38 1.34 -5.19
CA ILE A 45 3.47 0.55 -5.78
C ILE A 45 4.64 0.43 -4.79
N ALA A 46 5.05 1.55 -4.19
CA ALA A 46 6.12 1.57 -3.21
C ALA A 46 5.83 0.64 -2.02
N LEU A 47 4.61 0.69 -1.48
CA LEU A 47 4.18 -0.19 -0.40
C LEU A 47 4.20 -1.68 -0.80
N ILE A 48 3.64 -2.01 -1.97
CA ILE A 48 3.61 -3.39 -2.49
C ILE A 48 5.04 -3.89 -2.73
N LEU A 49 5.93 -3.03 -3.22
CA LEU A 49 7.34 -3.36 -3.44
C LEU A 49 8.07 -3.62 -2.12
N SER A 50 7.84 -2.79 -1.10
CA SER A 50 8.40 -3.03 0.25
C SER A 50 7.93 -4.35 0.83
N LEU A 51 6.64 -4.68 0.69
CA LEU A 51 6.10 -5.98 1.11
C LEU A 51 6.76 -7.14 0.38
N LYS A 52 6.94 -7.02 -0.94
CA LYS A 52 7.61 -8.06 -1.74
C LYS A 52 9.05 -8.32 -1.28
N ILE A 53 9.79 -7.27 -0.93
CA ILE A 53 11.21 -7.37 -0.56
C ILE A 53 11.39 -7.90 0.86
N HIS A 54 10.69 -7.31 1.83
CA HIS A 54 10.92 -7.59 3.26
C HIS A 54 10.03 -8.70 3.82
N TYR A 55 8.87 -8.93 3.22
CA TYR A 55 7.90 -9.94 3.66
C TYR A 55 7.45 -10.83 2.48
N PRO A 56 8.36 -11.52 1.80
CA PRO A 56 8.09 -12.21 0.54
C PRO A 56 7.03 -13.31 0.66
N GLU A 57 6.99 -14.07 1.75
CA GLU A 57 5.96 -15.09 1.98
C GLU A 57 4.56 -14.49 2.10
N PHE A 58 4.46 -13.39 2.85
CA PHE A 58 3.22 -12.65 3.02
C PHE A 58 2.76 -12.07 1.68
N PHE A 59 3.67 -11.44 0.93
CA PHE A 59 3.39 -10.94 -0.40
C PHE A 59 2.93 -12.07 -1.34
N ASN A 60 3.57 -13.23 -1.33
CA ASN A 60 3.20 -14.34 -2.18
C ASN A 60 1.79 -14.86 -1.86
N LYS A 61 1.46 -15.05 -0.58
CA LYS A 61 0.10 -15.42 -0.15
C LYS A 61 -0.94 -14.40 -0.62
N LEU A 62 -0.67 -13.12 -0.36
CA LEU A 62 -1.52 -11.99 -0.75
C LEU A 62 -1.71 -11.93 -2.29
N ALA A 63 -0.63 -12.08 -3.04
CA ALA A 63 -0.62 -12.02 -4.49
C ALA A 63 -1.34 -13.22 -5.13
N SER A 64 -1.31 -14.39 -4.48
CA SER A 64 -2.10 -15.56 -4.90
C SER A 64 -3.60 -15.32 -4.69
N SER A 65 -3.99 -14.72 -3.56
CA SER A 65 -5.39 -14.36 -3.30
C SER A 65 -5.88 -13.20 -4.18
N PHE A 66 -4.99 -12.27 -4.54
CA PHE A 66 -5.33 -11.06 -5.29
C PHE A 66 -4.33 -10.82 -6.44
N PRO A 67 -4.54 -11.46 -7.62
CA PRO A 67 -3.64 -11.34 -8.77
C PRO A 67 -3.44 -9.89 -9.28
N SER A 68 -4.38 -8.99 -8.97
CA SER A 68 -4.27 -7.56 -9.28
C SER A 68 -3.02 -6.92 -8.66
N ILE A 69 -2.52 -7.44 -7.53
CA ILE A 69 -1.38 -6.87 -6.81
C ILE A 69 -0.08 -7.05 -7.59
N ARG A 70 0.14 -8.23 -8.20
CA ARG A 70 1.31 -8.44 -9.07
C ARG A 70 1.28 -7.51 -10.28
N ARG A 71 0.08 -7.29 -10.85
CA ARG A 71 -0.11 -6.42 -12.02
C ARG A 71 0.17 -4.94 -11.72
N MET A 72 0.16 -4.51 -10.45
CA MET A 72 0.49 -3.14 -10.10
C MET A 72 1.99 -2.87 -10.10
N LEU A 73 2.84 -3.89 -9.96
CA LEU A 73 4.29 -3.70 -9.94
C LEU A 73 4.78 -3.17 -11.30
N PRO A 74 5.52 -2.05 -11.32
CA PRO A 74 6.00 -1.46 -12.55
C PRO A 74 7.15 -2.31 -13.12
N LYS A 75 7.28 -2.30 -14.45
CA LYS A 75 8.43 -2.94 -15.13
C LYS A 75 9.74 -2.19 -14.87
N LYS A 76 9.68 -0.86 -14.69
CA LYS A 76 10.81 0.01 -14.37
C LYS A 76 10.50 0.80 -13.11
N ILE A 77 11.45 0.84 -12.18
CA ILE A 77 11.32 1.61 -10.93
C ILE A 77 11.93 2.99 -11.18
N ASN A 78 11.17 4.05 -10.90
CA ASN A 78 11.67 5.43 -10.97
C ASN A 78 12.21 5.90 -9.60
N GLY A 79 12.99 6.98 -9.57
CA GLY A 79 13.59 7.49 -8.33
C GLY A 79 12.55 7.93 -7.27
N ARG A 80 11.35 8.36 -7.70
CA ARG A 80 10.26 8.74 -6.78
C ARG A 80 9.74 7.53 -6.00
N ILE A 81 9.51 6.41 -6.69
CA ILE A 81 9.08 5.15 -6.09
C ILE A 81 10.14 4.66 -5.09
N ILE A 82 11.43 4.79 -5.38
CA ILE A 82 12.51 4.43 -4.43
C ILE A 82 12.39 5.26 -3.14
N LYS A 83 12.18 6.57 -3.26
CA LYS A 83 12.01 7.45 -2.09
C LYS A 83 10.76 7.08 -1.30
N LEU A 84 9.64 6.85 -1.97
CA LEU A 84 8.39 6.40 -1.34
C LEU A 84 8.52 5.03 -0.67
N LYS A 85 9.33 4.14 -1.25
CA LYS A 85 9.60 2.78 -0.72
C LYS A 85 10.22 2.87 0.67
N ARG A 86 11.21 3.76 0.87
CA ARG A 86 11.84 3.98 2.19
C ARG A 86 10.82 4.41 3.24
N ILE A 87 9.92 5.34 2.88
CA ILE A 87 8.83 5.78 3.77
C ILE A 87 7.90 4.60 4.08
N ALA A 88 7.56 3.78 3.08
CA ALA A 88 6.72 2.61 3.27
C ALA A 88 7.38 1.55 4.17
N GLU A 89 8.70 1.34 4.07
CA GLU A 89 9.47 0.44 4.94
C GLU A 89 9.40 0.89 6.40
N GLU A 90 9.68 2.18 6.68
CA GLU A 90 9.57 2.74 8.04
C GLU A 90 8.18 2.57 8.63
N ARG A 91 7.13 2.73 7.80
CA ARG A 91 5.75 2.54 8.24
C ARG A 91 5.41 1.06 8.44
N LEU A 92 5.87 0.16 7.56
CA LEU A 92 5.62 -1.27 7.70
C LEU A 92 6.25 -1.85 8.97
N ALA A 93 7.44 -1.37 9.37
CA ALA A 93 8.08 -1.78 10.63
C ALA A 93 7.23 -1.45 11.88
N GLN A 94 6.27 -0.54 11.77
CA GLN A 94 5.32 -0.25 12.86
C GLN A 94 4.10 -1.19 12.85
N TYR A 95 3.88 -1.93 11.75
CA TYR A 95 2.71 -2.78 11.53
C TYR A 95 2.99 -4.27 11.57
N LEU A 96 4.22 -4.69 11.24
CA LEU A 96 4.66 -6.07 11.07
C LEU A 96 5.94 -6.31 11.87
#